data_AF-A0A1L0FTT2-F1
#
_entry.id   AF-A0A1L0FTT2-F1
#
_cell.length_a   1.000
_cell.length_b   1.000
_cell.length_c   1.000
_cell.angle_alpha   90.00
_cell.angle_beta   90.00
_cell.angle_gamma   90.00
#
_symmetry.space_group_name_H-M   'P 1'
#
loop_
_entity.id
_entity.type
_entity.pdbx_description
1 polymer ?
#
loop_
_entity_poly.entity_id
_entity_poly.type
_entity_poly.pdbx_seq_one_letter_code
_entity_poly.pdbx_strand_id
1 'polypeptide(L)' 'MSKLPLSVRVTDVVHRATVLGLVGIAVVGTGSIFFNIYANSDFAKMNKNKLKFHREEYEQARAAQGVASEESK' A
#
# COMPACT_ATOMS: atom_id res chain seq x y z
N MET A 1 -4.62 -42.17 -27.52
CA MET A 1 -4.56 -41.03 -26.57
C MET A 1 -5.94 -40.37 -26.57
N SER A 2 -6.77 -40.62 -25.55
CA SER A 2 -8.10 -40.02 -25.45
C SER A 2 -7.97 -38.53 -25.18
N LYS A 3 -8.57 -37.69 -26.05
CA LYS A 3 -8.62 -36.25 -25.81
C LYS A 3 -9.43 -35.99 -24.54
N LEU A 4 -8.87 -35.19 -23.63
CA LEU A 4 -9.61 -34.70 -22.47
C LEU A 4 -10.95 -34.07 -22.91
N PRO A 5 -12.06 -34.34 -22.20
CA PRO A 5 -13.36 -33.74 -22.51
C PRO A 5 -13.26 -32.21 -22.54
N LEU A 6 -14.01 -31.57 -23.45
CA LEU A 6 -14.00 -30.11 -23.60
C LEU A 6 -14.35 -29.39 -22.29
N SER A 7 -15.28 -29.94 -21.49
CA SER A 7 -15.64 -29.41 -20.18
C SER A 7 -14.44 -29.30 -19.25
N VAL A 8 -13.62 -30.36 -19.15
CA VAL A 8 -12.42 -30.41 -18.31
C VAL A 8 -11.37 -29.38 -18.78
N ARG A 9 -11.24 -29.18 -20.10
CA ARG A 9 -10.33 -28.18 -20.66
C ARG A 9 -10.77 -26.76 -20.34
N VAL A 10 -12.07 -26.49 -20.45
CA VAL A 10 -12.63 -25.17 -20.12
C VAL A 10 -12.46 -24.87 -18.64
N THR A 11 -12.75 -25.82 -17.75
CA THR A 11 -12.55 -25.61 -16.31
C THR A 11 -11.09 -25.42 -15.94
N ASP A 12 -10.16 -26.13 -16.60
CA ASP A 12 -8.71 -25.92 -16.40
C ASP A 12 -8.29 -24.51 -16.85
N VAL A 13 -8.76 -24.03 -18.00
CA VAL A 13 -8.46 -22.67 -18.48
C VAL A 13 -9.02 -21.61 -17.52
N VAL A 14 -10.26 -21.76 -17.09
CA VAL A 14 -10.89 -20.82 -16.13
C VAL A 14 -10.12 -20.81 -14.82
N HIS A 15 -9.80 -21.99 -14.27
CA HIS A 15 -9.05 -22.10 -13.02
C HIS A 15 -7.69 -21.41 -13.12
N ARG A 16 -6.92 -21.68 -14.18
CA ARG A 16 -5.62 -21.05 -14.40
C ARG A 16 -5.73 -19.55 -14.57
N ALA A 17 -6.72 -19.07 -15.33
CA ALA A 17 -6.94 -17.64 -15.50
C ALA A 17 -7.28 -16.95 -14.18
N THR A 18 -8.12 -17.56 -13.34
CA THR A 18 -8.46 -17.04 -12.01
C THR A 18 -7.22 -16.99 -11.11
N VAL A 19 -6.44 -18.07 -11.03
CA VAL A 19 -5.23 -18.12 -10.20
C VAL A 19 -4.22 -17.07 -10.67
N LEU A 20 -3.96 -16.97 -11.97
CA LEU A 20 -3.05 -15.96 -12.53
C LEU A 20 -3.56 -14.53 -12.27
N GLY A 21 -4.87 -14.30 -12.35
CA GLY A 21 -5.47 -13.02 -12.01
C GLY A 21 -5.25 -12.65 -10.54
N LEU A 22 -5.49 -13.58 -9.62
CA LEU A 22 -5.26 -13.38 -8.19
C LEU A 22 -3.78 -13.10 -7.88
N VAL A 23 -2.87 -13.85 -8.49
CA VAL A 23 -1.42 -13.62 -8.35
C VAL A 23 -1.04 -12.24 -8.90
N GLY A 24 -1.58 -11.86 -10.05
CA GLY A 24 -1.35 -10.53 -10.65
C GLY A 24 -1.78 -9.40 -9.71
N ILE A 25 -2.99 -9.48 -9.15
CA ILE A 25 -3.50 -8.50 -8.19
C ILE A 25 -2.62 -8.45 -6.93
N ALA A 26 -2.22 -9.60 -6.39
CA ALA A 26 -1.36 -9.66 -5.22
C ALA A 26 0.01 -9.01 -5.49
N VAL A 27 0.65 -9.33 -6.62
CA VAL A 27 1.95 -8.76 -6.99
C VAL A 27 1.85 -7.25 -7.18
N VAL A 28 0.83 -6.75 -7.89
CA VAL A 28 0.63 -5.30 -8.08
C VAL A 28 0.33 -4.61 -6.75
N GLY A 29 -0.55 -5.18 -5.92
CA GLY A 29 -0.90 -4.64 -4.61
C GLY A 29 0.31 -4.56 -3.69
N THR A 30 1.01 -5.67 -3.50
CA THR A 30 2.22 -5.74 -2.68
C THR A 30 3.31 -4.80 -3.23
N GLY A 31 3.56 -4.82 -4.54
CA GLY A 31 4.52 -3.94 -5.20
C GLY A 31 4.20 -2.46 -4.99
N SER A 32 2.93 -2.07 -5.05
CA SER A 32 2.51 -0.68 -4.83
C SER A 32 2.78 -0.20 -3.39
N ILE A 33 2.58 -1.07 -2.39
CA ILE A 33 2.86 -0.76 -0.99
C ILE A 33 4.38 -0.62 -0.79
N PHE A 34 5.16 -1.59 -1.25
CA PHE A 34 6.62 -1.54 -1.16
C PHE A 34 7.20 -0.33 -1.90
N PHE A 35 6.68 -0.01 -3.08
CA PHE A 35 7.09 1.18 -3.82
C PHE A 35 6.80 2.46 -3.05
N ASN A 36 5.61 2.60 -2.46
CA ASN A 36 5.29 3.75 -1.63
C ASN A 36 6.20 3.86 -0.41
N ILE A 37 6.47 2.75 0.29
CA ILE A 37 7.41 2.73 1.42
C ILE A 37 8.81 3.13 0.94
N TYR A 38 9.28 2.54 -0.15
CA TYR A 38 10.61 2.81 -0.70
C TYR A 38 10.76 4.27 -1.13
N ALA A 39 9.81 4.80 -1.91
CA ALA A 39 9.83 6.19 -2.37
C ALA A 39 9.78 7.19 -1.21
N ASN A 40 9.11 6.83 -0.11
CA ASN A 40 9.06 7.61 1.13
C ASN A 40 10.13 7.21 2.17
N SER A 41 11.01 6.25 1.86
CA SER A 41 12.10 5.87 2.75
C SER A 41 13.25 6.89 2.66
N ASP A 42 14.03 7.01 3.72
CA ASP A 42 15.25 7.85 3.71
C ASP A 42 16.34 7.29 2.78
N PHE A 43 16.21 6.02 2.38
CA PHE A 43 17.17 5.33 1.51
C PHE A 43 17.06 5.79 0.05
N ALA A 44 15.84 5.92 -0.48
CA ALA A 44 15.64 6.24 -1.88
C ALA A 44 15.77 7.74 -2.22
N LYS A 45 15.60 8.64 -1.24
CA LYS A 45 15.58 10.12 -1.42
C LYS A 45 14.66 10.61 -2.55
N MET A 46 13.65 9.83 -2.95
CA MET A 46 12.78 10.15 -4.08
C MET A 46 11.70 11.18 -3.73
N ASN A 47 11.27 11.26 -2.47
CA ASN A 47 10.28 12.26 -2.05
C ASN A 47 10.94 13.57 -1.58
N LYS A 48 10.78 14.64 -2.37
CA LYS A 48 11.24 16.01 -2.03
C LYS A 48 10.39 16.67 -0.94
N ASN A 49 9.12 16.25 -0.81
CA ASN A 49 8.14 16.74 0.17
C ASN A 49 7.88 15.68 1.26
N LYS A 50 8.93 14.92 1.63
CA LYS A 50 8.87 14.01 2.77
C LYS A 50 8.30 14.80 3.95
N LEU A 51 7.36 14.23 4.71
CA LEU A 51 7.01 14.78 6.03
C LEU A 51 8.28 14.77 6.87
N LYS A 52 9.04 15.87 6.81
CA LYS A 52 10.13 16.13 7.71
C LYS A 52 9.48 16.51 9.01
N PHE A 53 9.88 15.82 10.07
CA PHE A 53 9.49 16.22 11.40
C PHE A 53 10.15 17.58 11.69
N HIS A 54 9.37 18.65 11.54
CA HIS A 54 9.75 19.98 11.98
C HIS A 54 9.41 20.08 13.47
N ARG A 55 10.44 20.01 14.32
CA ARG A 55 10.28 20.04 15.78
C ARG A 55 9.45 21.25 16.24
N GLU A 56 9.59 22.37 15.56
CA GLU A 56 8.84 23.60 15.79
C GLU A 56 7.33 23.41 15.57
N GLU A 57 6.92 22.72 14.50
CA GLU A 57 5.51 22.42 14.23
C GLU A 57 4.92 21.45 15.26
N TYR A 58 5.73 20.49 15.74
CA TYR A 58 5.34 19.57 16.79
C TYR A 58 5.16 20.28 18.15
N GLU A 59 6.09 21.16 18.52
CA GLU A 59 6.01 21.94 19.75
C GLU A 59 4.84 22.95 19.70
N GLN A 60 4.58 23.57 18.55
CA GLN A 60 3.40 24.43 18.33
C GLN A 60 2.08 23.67 18.42
N ALA A 61 1.97 22.48 17.81
CA ALA A 61 0.76 21.65 17.89
C ALA A 61 0.48 21.17 19.32
N ARG A 62 1.53 20.83 20.08
CA ARG A 62 1.43 20.49 21.51
C ARG A 62 1.02 21.67 22.37
N ALA A 63 1.55 22.86 22.09
CA ALA A 63 1.15 24.08 22.79
C ALA A 63 -0.32 24.44 22.51
N ALA A 64 -0.76 24.36 21.25
CA ALA A 64 -2.14 24.62 20.86
C ALA A 64 -3.15 23.65 21.51
N GLN A 65 -2.81 22.37 21.64
CA GLN A 65 -3.64 21.39 22.37
C GLN A 65 -3.66 21.63 23.89
N GLY A 66 -2.55 22.13 24.47
CA GLY A 66 -2.49 22.52 25.88
C GLY A 66 -3.40 23.71 26.20
N VAL A 67 -3.38 24.74 25.34
CA VAL A 67 -4.21 25.95 25.51
C VAL A 67 -5.71 25.63 25.33
N ALA A 68 -6.08 24.82 24.34
CA ALA A 68 -7.47 24.40 24.13
C ALA A 68 -8.03 23.56 25.31
N SER A 69 -7.16 22.85 26.03
CA SER A 69 -7.51 22.10 27.24
C SER A 69 -7.70 22.99 28.48
N GLU A 70 -7.08 24.18 28.52
CA GLU A 70 -7.20 25.12 29.63
C GLU A 70 -8.41 26.06 29.47
N GLU A 71 -8.78 26.45 28.25
CA GLU A 71 -9.99 27.24 27.99
C GLU A 71 -11.31 26.46 28.17
N SER A 72 -11.26 25.12 28.23
CA SER A 72 -12.43 24.26 28.42
C SER A 72 -12.72 23.90 29.90
N LYS A 73 -11.97 24.46 30.86
CA LYS A 73 -12.14 24.25 32.30
C LYS A 73 -12.81 25.43 32.97
#